data_AF-A0A9P1M646-F1
#
_entry.id   AF-A0A9P1M646-F1
#
_cell.length_a   1.000
_cell.length_b   1.000
_cell.length_c   1.000
_cell.angle_alpha   90.00
_cell.angle_beta   90.00
_cell.angle_gamma   90.00
#
_symmetry.space_group_name_H-M   'P 1'
#
loop_
_entity.id
_entity.type
_entity.pdbx_description
1 polymer ?
#
loop_
_entity_poly.entity_id
_entity_poly.type
_entity_poly.pdbx_seq_one_letter_code
_entity_poly.pdbx_strand_id
1 'polypeptide(L)'
;MKHLSIAATAAILAQNVAGQAMLRFACSQLVVDRVDPIVNPGMLYTPIFTRLWSTCTSCSFVEDLSNYWTAVMFFKNKEGQYQRVPQVGNGGPQGKLINNGGLDVYYIPSGKTTAFAKGFRMIAGDAGNTQDSAVDKSNICHRCWTSTNEDQFIGGAPCSGSDTVAIPKSPTCKMIRQTIIFPACWDGKNLDSVDHKTHVAYGTGGFGGASGGGNCPTSHPVKLPQVMFELMWNVTEFSDQGLWPSDGSDPFIYSMDLGGSAAHGDYVFGWKDDTLQRAMDQGCNLNHDCAGAGLHYQAPELYNACTIPQQAPEEVDGWLQGLPMGGSIVKV
;
A
#
# COMPACT_ATOMS: atom_id res chain seq x y z
N MET A 1 32.02 60.92 13.59
CA MET A 1 30.99 60.30 14.45
C MET A 1 29.71 60.10 13.65
N LYS A 2 29.39 58.83 13.37
CA LYS A 2 28.06 58.19 13.39
C LYS A 2 28.02 57.08 12.34
N HIS A 3 28.30 55.88 12.81
CA HIS A 3 28.07 54.62 12.12
C HIS A 3 26.57 54.47 11.86
N LEU A 4 26.18 54.16 10.64
CA LEU A 4 24.82 53.73 10.32
C LEU A 4 24.88 52.25 9.93
N SER A 5 24.64 51.39 10.93
CA SER A 5 24.49 49.95 10.76
C SER A 5 23.16 49.68 10.04
N ILE A 6 23.21 49.16 8.82
CA ILE A 6 22.04 48.63 8.13
C ILE A 6 21.82 47.21 8.67
N ALA A 7 20.88 47.07 9.60
CA ALA A 7 20.39 45.77 10.03
C ALA A 7 19.54 45.19 8.89
N ALA A 8 20.04 44.14 8.23
CA ALA A 8 19.26 43.34 7.30
C ALA A 8 18.33 42.44 8.12
N THR A 9 17.06 42.83 8.27
CA THR A 9 16.00 41.93 8.72
C THR A 9 15.73 40.89 7.64
N ALA A 10 16.33 39.71 7.78
CA ALA A 10 15.93 38.53 7.05
C ALA A 10 14.55 38.09 7.57
N ALA A 11 13.49 38.46 6.85
CA ALA A 11 12.17 37.89 7.06
C ALA A 11 12.24 36.41 6.64
N ILE A 12 12.30 35.51 7.62
CA ILE A 12 12.09 34.09 7.39
C ILE A 12 10.62 33.93 7.01
N LEU A 13 10.35 33.82 5.70
CA LEU A 13 9.10 33.28 5.20
C LEU A 13 9.05 31.82 5.63
N ALA A 14 8.45 31.56 6.80
CA ALA A 14 7.96 30.25 7.13
C ALA A 14 6.91 29.89 6.06
N GLN A 15 7.32 29.08 5.09
CA GLN A 15 6.38 28.42 4.20
C GLN A 15 5.55 27.50 5.08
N ASN A 16 4.36 27.96 5.46
CA ASN A 16 3.29 27.07 5.88
C ASN A 16 2.96 26.21 4.65
N VAL A 17 3.63 25.06 4.53
CA VAL A 17 3.15 23.97 3.69
C VAL A 17 1.86 23.51 4.37
N ALA A 18 0.73 24.09 3.97
CA ALA A 18 -0.56 23.52 4.28
C ALA A 18 -0.55 22.11 3.68
N GLY A 19 -0.35 21.11 4.53
CA GLY A 19 -0.39 19.71 4.10
C GLY A 19 -1.73 19.45 3.42
N GLN A 20 -1.69 18.81 2.26
CA GLN A 20 -2.88 18.33 1.58
C GLN A 20 -3.69 17.47 2.57
N ALA A 21 -4.95 17.85 2.84
CA ALA A 21 -5.81 17.03 3.67
C ALA A 21 -6.01 15.68 2.98
N MET A 22 -5.56 14.62 3.63
CA MET A 22 -5.64 13.25 3.11
C MET A 22 -5.97 12.31 4.25
N LEU A 23 -6.79 11.29 4.00
CA LEU A 23 -6.87 10.19 4.95
C LEU A 23 -5.57 9.39 4.83
N ARG A 24 -4.99 9.07 5.98
CA ARG A 24 -3.86 8.17 6.14
C ARG A 24 -4.15 7.36 7.39
N PHE A 25 -4.37 6.06 7.27
CA PHE A 25 -4.82 5.24 8.38
C PHE A 25 -4.34 3.81 8.28
N ALA A 26 -4.39 3.09 9.40
CA ALA A 26 -3.80 1.76 9.53
C ALA A 26 -4.83 0.68 9.23
N CYS A 27 -4.45 -0.36 8.50
CA CYS A 27 -5.20 -1.60 8.35
C CYS A 27 -4.32 -2.79 8.71
N SER A 28 -4.69 -3.49 9.79
CA SER A 28 -3.93 -4.63 10.30
C SER A 28 -4.15 -5.87 9.47
N GLN A 29 -3.22 -6.83 9.58
CA GLN A 29 -3.30 -8.10 8.87
C GLN A 29 -4.54 -8.88 9.30
N LEU A 30 -5.55 -8.91 8.43
CA LEU A 30 -6.76 -9.70 8.66
C LEU A 30 -6.47 -11.20 8.61
N VAL A 31 -5.71 -11.63 7.59
CA VAL A 31 -5.28 -13.01 7.32
C VAL A 31 -4.15 -13.01 6.27
N VAL A 32 -3.31 -14.05 6.24
CA VAL A 32 -2.44 -14.38 5.10
C VAL A 32 -3.05 -15.61 4.43
N ASP A 33 -3.56 -15.49 3.21
CA ASP A 33 -4.34 -16.55 2.57
C ASP A 33 -4.09 -16.59 1.06
N ARG A 34 -4.48 -17.71 0.42
CA ARG A 34 -4.43 -17.89 -1.04
C ARG A 34 -5.47 -17.08 -1.81
N VAL A 35 -6.35 -16.41 -1.08
CA VAL A 35 -7.51 -15.72 -1.63
C VAL A 35 -7.11 -14.36 -2.18
N ASP A 36 -6.75 -14.35 -3.45
CA ASP A 36 -6.74 -13.14 -4.26
C ASP A 36 -8.20 -12.81 -4.64
N PRO A 37 -8.76 -11.67 -4.16
CA PRO A 37 -10.18 -11.37 -4.31
C PRO A 37 -10.58 -10.98 -5.74
N ILE A 38 -9.63 -10.61 -6.62
CA ILE A 38 -9.93 -10.04 -7.94
C ILE A 38 -9.31 -10.85 -9.08
N VAL A 39 -8.04 -11.25 -9.03
CA VAL A 39 -7.34 -11.94 -10.13
C VAL A 39 -7.71 -13.41 -10.22
N ASN A 40 -7.96 -14.07 -9.08
CA ASN A 40 -8.31 -15.51 -9.05
C ASN A 40 -9.66 -15.81 -8.35
N PRO A 41 -10.78 -15.22 -8.81
CA PRO A 41 -12.08 -15.44 -8.21
C PRO A 41 -12.61 -16.85 -8.54
N GLY A 42 -13.05 -17.62 -7.54
CA GLY A 42 -13.66 -18.94 -7.71
C GLY A 42 -12.72 -20.16 -7.78
N MET A 43 -11.40 -20.01 -7.56
CA MET A 43 -10.49 -21.13 -7.29
C MET A 43 -10.88 -21.84 -5.97
N LEU A 44 -10.44 -23.09 -5.75
CA LEU A 44 -10.60 -23.76 -4.45
C LEU A 44 -10.11 -22.81 -3.35
N TYR A 45 -10.98 -22.53 -2.37
CA TYR A 45 -10.82 -21.54 -1.29
C TYR A 45 -11.06 -20.06 -1.62
N THR A 46 -11.46 -19.67 -2.85
CA THR A 46 -11.90 -18.30 -3.15
C THR A 46 -13.43 -18.26 -3.39
N PRO A 47 -14.26 -18.43 -2.33
CA PRO A 47 -15.70 -18.29 -2.49
C PRO A 47 -16.00 -16.89 -3.03
N ILE A 48 -16.91 -16.84 -4.01
CA ILE A 48 -17.45 -15.60 -4.57
C ILE A 48 -17.87 -14.71 -3.39
N PHE A 49 -17.24 -13.54 -3.24
CA PHE A 49 -17.45 -12.48 -2.24
C PHE A 49 -18.91 -11.98 -2.22
N THR A 50 -19.87 -12.85 -1.92
CA THR A 50 -21.32 -12.58 -2.07
C THR A 50 -22.04 -12.46 -0.74
N ARG A 51 -21.41 -12.79 0.40
CA ARG A 51 -21.98 -12.56 1.73
C ARG A 51 -20.97 -12.83 2.84
N LEU A 52 -20.18 -11.83 3.21
CA LEU A 52 -19.74 -11.69 4.59
C LEU A 52 -20.05 -10.28 5.03
N TRP A 53 -21.05 -10.16 5.91
CA TRP A 53 -21.18 -9.00 6.75
C TRP A 53 -20.01 -9.11 7.72
N SER A 54 -18.91 -8.43 7.44
CA SER A 54 -17.79 -8.41 8.38
C SER A 54 -18.30 -7.84 9.70
N THR A 55 -18.07 -8.56 10.80
CA THR A 55 -18.50 -8.12 12.14
C THR A 55 -17.53 -7.13 12.76
N CYS A 56 -16.36 -6.95 12.16
CA CYS A 56 -15.32 -5.99 12.53
C CYS A 56 -14.60 -5.47 11.27
N THR A 57 -13.74 -4.47 11.42
CA THR A 57 -12.77 -4.08 10.39
C THR A 57 -11.38 -4.09 11.00
N SER A 58 -10.39 -4.53 10.23
CA SER A 58 -8.98 -4.47 10.63
C SER A 58 -8.38 -3.09 10.40
N CYS A 59 -9.15 -2.14 9.87
CA CYS A 59 -8.78 -0.75 9.69
C CYS A 59 -9.18 0.13 10.87
N SER A 60 -8.45 1.23 11.08
CA SER A 60 -8.70 2.12 12.22
C SER A 60 -9.96 2.98 12.07
N PHE A 61 -10.56 3.08 10.89
CA PHE A 61 -11.89 3.70 10.71
C PHE A 61 -12.98 2.64 10.68
N VAL A 62 -13.98 2.77 11.57
CA VAL A 62 -15.07 1.78 11.72
C VAL A 62 -15.95 1.71 10.47
N GLU A 63 -16.07 2.82 9.75
CA GLU A 63 -16.87 2.91 8.53
C GLU A 63 -16.20 2.27 7.31
N ASP A 64 -14.90 1.96 7.38
CA ASP A 64 -14.19 1.35 6.26
C ASP A 64 -14.20 -0.18 6.34
N LEU A 65 -14.99 -0.79 5.44
CA LEU A 65 -15.10 -2.24 5.27
C LEU A 65 -14.53 -2.69 3.92
N SER A 66 -13.67 -1.87 3.31
CA SER A 66 -13.03 -2.17 2.03
C SER A 66 -12.07 -3.37 2.15
N ASN A 67 -11.82 -4.04 1.04
CA ASN A 67 -10.75 -5.04 0.95
C ASN A 67 -9.52 -4.40 0.32
N TYR A 68 -8.41 -4.49 1.05
CA TYR A 68 -7.08 -4.05 0.64
C TYR A 68 -6.17 -5.27 0.63
N TRP A 69 -5.77 -5.72 -0.55
CA TRP A 69 -5.00 -6.94 -0.71
C TRP A 69 -3.72 -6.69 -1.51
N THR A 70 -2.64 -7.37 -1.11
CA THR A 70 -1.32 -7.32 -1.77
C THR A 70 -0.64 -8.68 -1.65
N ALA A 71 0.26 -8.99 -2.58
CA ALA A 71 1.15 -10.13 -2.44
C ALA A 71 2.09 -10.00 -1.23
N VAL A 72 2.48 -11.14 -0.66
CA VAL A 72 3.36 -11.21 0.52
C VAL A 72 4.81 -11.37 0.10
N MET A 73 5.73 -10.68 0.77
CA MET A 73 7.16 -10.78 0.52
C MET A 73 7.81 -11.95 1.28
N PHE A 74 8.74 -12.65 0.62
CA PHE A 74 9.55 -13.73 1.16
C PHE A 74 11.04 -13.45 0.93
N PHE A 75 11.86 -13.86 1.89
CA PHE A 75 13.30 -14.00 1.73
C PHE A 75 13.61 -15.42 1.25
N LYS A 76 14.42 -15.56 0.19
CA LYS A 76 14.95 -16.81 -0.34
C LYS A 76 16.41 -16.95 0.05
N ASN A 77 16.77 -18.04 0.73
CA ASN A 77 18.15 -18.30 1.11
C ASN A 77 18.94 -19.05 0.01
N LYS A 78 20.25 -19.23 0.22
CA LYS A 78 21.13 -19.97 -0.70
C LYS A 78 20.79 -21.45 -0.85
N GLU A 79 20.12 -22.05 0.13
CA GLU A 79 19.60 -23.42 0.07
C GLU A 79 18.27 -23.51 -0.70
N GLY A 80 17.72 -22.39 -1.17
CA GLY A 80 16.44 -22.34 -1.89
C GLY A 80 15.21 -22.44 -0.98
N GLN A 81 15.38 -22.23 0.33
CA GLN A 81 14.28 -22.17 1.30
C GLN A 81 13.78 -20.73 1.45
N TYR A 82 12.53 -20.60 1.88
CA TYR A 82 11.83 -19.34 1.94
C TYR A 82 11.43 -19.01 3.38
N GLN A 83 11.54 -17.76 3.78
CA GLN A 83 11.00 -17.26 5.04
C GLN A 83 10.17 -16.01 4.77
N ARG A 84 8.93 -15.98 5.28
CA ARG A 84 8.07 -14.81 5.11
C ARG A 84 8.70 -13.60 5.78
N VAL A 85 8.70 -12.47 5.07
CA VAL A 85 9.21 -11.21 5.61
C VAL A 85 8.11 -10.58 6.46
N PRO A 86 8.33 -10.27 7.75
CA PRO A 86 7.31 -9.68 8.60
C PRO A 86 6.91 -8.29 8.14
N GLN A 87 5.61 -8.01 8.14
CA GLN A 87 5.08 -6.64 7.99
C GLN A 87 5.05 -5.96 9.35
N VAL A 88 5.44 -4.69 9.40
CA VAL A 88 5.41 -3.86 10.61
C VAL A 88 4.58 -2.61 10.38
N GLY A 89 4.10 -2.01 11.48
CA GLY A 89 3.39 -0.74 11.41
C GLY A 89 4.29 0.38 10.92
N ASN A 90 3.72 1.32 10.19
CA ASN A 90 4.45 2.37 9.50
C ASN A 90 4.35 3.71 10.22
N GLY A 91 5.36 4.55 10.04
CA GLY A 91 5.49 5.86 10.68
C GLY A 91 6.06 6.90 9.73
N GLY A 92 6.15 8.13 10.19
CA GLY A 92 6.69 9.23 9.39
C GLY A 92 6.38 10.58 10.01
N PRO A 93 6.61 11.68 9.26
CA PRO A 93 6.38 13.02 9.77
C PRO A 93 4.92 13.29 10.15
N GLN A 94 3.97 12.49 9.67
CA GLN A 94 2.55 12.53 10.02
C GLN A 94 2.19 11.67 11.25
N GLY A 95 3.17 11.10 11.95
CA GLY A 95 2.97 10.26 13.13
C GLY A 95 3.04 8.76 12.84
N LYS A 96 3.06 7.96 13.91
CA LYS A 96 3.13 6.49 13.85
C LYS A 96 1.73 5.87 13.81
N LEU A 97 1.54 4.90 12.93
CA LEU A 97 0.37 4.03 12.88
C LEU A 97 0.69 2.70 13.58
N ILE A 98 -0.28 2.14 14.30
CA ILE A 98 -0.08 0.99 15.20
C ILE A 98 -0.88 -0.21 14.70
N ASN A 99 -0.31 -1.01 13.82
CA ASN A 99 -0.94 -2.17 13.22
C ASN A 99 -0.09 -3.43 13.38
N ASN A 100 -0.75 -4.56 13.62
CA ASN A 100 -0.15 -5.89 13.64
C ASN A 100 -0.07 -6.40 12.19
N GLY A 101 1.05 -6.11 11.53
CA GLY A 101 1.21 -6.37 10.10
C GLY A 101 0.20 -5.59 9.24
N GLY A 102 -0.03 -6.04 8.01
CA GLY A 102 -0.95 -5.35 7.09
C GLY A 102 -0.31 -4.13 6.42
N LEU A 103 -1.08 -3.06 6.24
CA LEU A 103 -0.69 -1.92 5.42
C LEU A 103 -1.32 -0.62 5.89
N ASP A 104 -0.71 0.49 5.49
CA ASP A 104 -1.31 1.83 5.60
C ASP A 104 -2.08 2.14 4.32
N VAL A 105 -3.28 2.67 4.47
CA VAL A 105 -4.13 3.12 3.37
C VAL A 105 -4.19 4.64 3.35
N TYR A 106 -4.11 5.19 2.14
CA TYR A 106 -4.27 6.61 1.89
C TYR A 106 -5.41 6.87 0.92
N TYR A 107 -6.18 7.92 1.18
CA TYR A 107 -7.08 8.55 0.21
C TYR A 107 -6.66 10.00 0.03
N ILE A 108 -6.06 10.30 -1.11
CA ILE A 108 -5.42 11.59 -1.40
C ILE A 108 -6.30 12.35 -2.41
N PRO A 109 -7.10 13.34 -1.99
CA PRO A 109 -7.95 14.10 -2.89
C PRO A 109 -7.15 15.16 -3.64
N SER A 110 -7.45 15.39 -4.91
CA SER A 110 -6.95 16.55 -5.67
C SER A 110 -8.12 17.25 -6.35
N GLY A 111 -8.39 18.48 -5.92
CA GLY A 111 -9.61 19.19 -6.30
C GLY A 111 -10.87 18.50 -5.79
N LYS A 112 -11.98 18.67 -6.51
CA LYS A 112 -13.22 17.95 -6.21
C LYS A 112 -13.09 16.50 -6.67
N THR A 113 -13.30 15.57 -5.75
CA THR A 113 -13.28 14.14 -6.03
C THR A 113 -14.66 13.52 -5.84
N THR A 114 -14.90 12.44 -6.56
CA THR A 114 -16.06 11.57 -6.42
C THR A 114 -15.58 10.29 -5.76
N ALA A 115 -16.15 9.94 -4.62
CA ALA A 115 -15.88 8.68 -3.95
C ALA A 115 -16.39 7.50 -4.80
N PHE A 116 -15.80 6.35 -4.54
CA PHE A 116 -16.18 5.09 -5.17
C PHE A 116 -17.62 4.69 -4.79
N ALA A 117 -18.22 3.81 -5.59
CA ALA A 117 -19.56 3.27 -5.33
C ALA A 117 -19.50 1.77 -5.01
N LYS A 118 -20.51 1.26 -4.30
CA LYS A 118 -20.59 -0.16 -3.93
C LYS A 118 -20.44 -1.07 -5.15
N GLY A 119 -19.52 -2.03 -5.06
CA GLY A 119 -19.16 -2.92 -6.17
C GLY A 119 -17.98 -2.44 -7.00
N PHE A 120 -17.43 -1.26 -6.70
CA PHE A 120 -16.24 -0.77 -7.36
C PHE A 120 -15.01 -1.62 -7.01
N ARG A 121 -14.23 -1.98 -8.03
CA ARG A 121 -13.01 -2.79 -7.89
C ARG A 121 -11.94 -2.32 -8.85
N MET A 122 -10.68 -2.33 -8.45
CA MET A 122 -9.58 -2.07 -9.36
C MET A 122 -8.29 -2.72 -8.90
N ILE A 123 -7.38 -2.92 -9.85
CA ILE A 123 -6.02 -3.42 -9.61
C ILE A 123 -5.01 -2.34 -10.00
N ALA A 124 -3.96 -2.20 -9.20
CA ALA A 124 -2.73 -1.49 -9.57
C ALA A 124 -1.57 -2.49 -9.66
N GLY A 125 -0.74 -2.37 -10.71
CA GLY A 125 0.37 -3.30 -10.96
C GLY A 125 -0.02 -4.52 -11.79
N ASP A 126 0.89 -5.49 -11.85
CA ASP A 126 0.71 -6.75 -12.57
C ASP A 126 1.52 -7.86 -11.92
N ALA A 127 0.85 -8.92 -11.46
CA ALA A 127 1.48 -10.05 -10.80
C ALA A 127 2.43 -10.84 -11.71
N GLY A 128 2.30 -10.72 -13.03
CA GLY A 128 3.13 -11.43 -14.01
C GLY A 128 4.32 -10.61 -14.54
N ASN A 129 4.50 -9.37 -14.10
CA ASN A 129 5.57 -8.52 -14.60
C ASN A 129 6.94 -9.00 -14.10
N THR A 130 7.84 -9.22 -15.05
CA THR A 130 9.22 -9.68 -14.80
C THR A 130 10.27 -8.64 -15.15
N GLN A 131 9.85 -7.46 -15.60
CA GLN A 131 10.73 -6.42 -16.12
C GLN A 131 10.45 -5.09 -15.42
N ASP A 132 11.43 -4.61 -14.67
CA ASP A 132 11.34 -3.32 -13.95
C ASP A 132 11.12 -2.13 -14.87
N SER A 133 11.68 -2.17 -16.09
CA SER A 133 11.51 -1.12 -17.11
C SER A 133 10.08 -1.01 -17.64
N ALA A 134 9.25 -2.03 -17.45
CA ALA A 134 7.84 -2.03 -17.84
C ALA A 134 6.93 -1.39 -16.78
N VAL A 135 7.45 -1.10 -15.58
CA VAL A 135 6.70 -0.53 -14.47
C VAL A 135 7.04 0.95 -14.32
N ASP A 136 6.01 1.78 -14.29
CA ASP A 136 6.19 3.18 -13.94
C ASP A 136 6.52 3.28 -12.45
N LYS A 137 7.76 3.66 -12.15
CA LYS A 137 8.25 3.87 -10.78
C LYS A 137 7.34 4.81 -9.98
N SER A 138 6.69 5.78 -10.63
CA SER A 138 5.80 6.72 -9.95
C SER A 138 4.51 6.08 -9.42
N ASN A 139 4.21 4.84 -9.84
CA ASN A 139 3.04 4.09 -9.39
C ASN A 139 3.42 2.96 -8.42
N ILE A 140 4.52 2.26 -8.69
CA ILE A 140 4.98 1.13 -7.87
C ILE A 140 6.45 1.30 -7.58
N CYS A 141 6.80 1.27 -6.30
CA CYS A 141 8.17 1.49 -5.90
C CYS A 141 8.49 0.90 -4.53
N HIS A 142 9.79 0.82 -4.28
CA HIS A 142 10.38 0.36 -3.05
C HIS A 142 11.47 1.34 -2.60
N ARG A 143 11.63 1.50 -1.29
CA ARG A 143 12.77 2.23 -0.71
C ARG A 143 13.33 1.47 0.48
N CYS A 144 14.65 1.48 0.56
CA CYS A 144 15.42 0.92 1.66
C CYS A 144 15.44 1.90 2.85
N TRP A 145 15.00 1.44 4.02
CA TRP A 145 15.22 2.13 5.28
C TRP A 145 16.43 1.54 5.98
N THR A 146 17.35 2.39 6.38
CA THR A 146 18.56 1.98 7.11
C THR A 146 18.37 1.94 8.64
N SER A 147 17.17 2.28 9.12
CA SER A 147 16.77 2.23 10.53
C SER A 147 15.70 1.16 10.75
N THR A 148 15.63 0.62 11.97
CA THR A 148 14.57 -0.31 12.43
C THR A 148 13.30 0.42 12.88
N ASN A 149 13.25 1.73 12.70
CA ASN A 149 12.10 2.57 12.97
C ASN A 149 12.00 3.68 11.92
N GLU A 150 10.87 4.37 11.92
CA GLU A 150 10.54 5.46 11.00
C GLU A 150 10.77 6.86 11.63
N ASP A 151 11.35 6.91 12.84
CA ASP A 151 11.64 8.17 13.57
C ASP A 151 12.54 9.09 12.75
N GLN A 152 13.44 8.50 11.94
CA GLN A 152 14.20 9.20 10.93
C GLN A 152 13.57 8.98 9.57
N PHE A 153 12.83 9.98 9.09
CA PHE A 153 12.26 9.95 7.75
C PHE A 153 13.39 9.95 6.69
N ILE A 154 13.43 8.89 5.88
CA ILE A 154 14.43 8.72 4.82
C ILE A 154 13.83 9.12 3.47
N GLY A 155 14.46 10.09 2.80
CA GLY A 155 14.10 10.53 1.46
C GLY A 155 12.95 11.55 1.44
N GLY A 156 12.09 11.45 0.43
CA GLY A 156 10.96 12.35 0.19
C GLY A 156 9.64 11.61 0.03
N ALA A 157 8.71 12.19 -0.72
CA ALA A 157 7.44 11.56 -1.08
C ALA A 157 7.65 10.13 -1.63
N PRO A 158 6.71 9.20 -1.42
CA PRO A 158 6.77 7.89 -2.03
C PRO A 158 6.91 7.95 -3.55
N CYS A 159 7.63 6.98 -4.10
CA CYS A 159 7.85 6.79 -5.53
C CYS A 159 8.58 7.94 -6.21
N SER A 160 9.49 8.57 -5.46
CA SER A 160 10.32 9.68 -5.92
C SER A 160 11.80 9.47 -5.54
N GLY A 161 12.69 10.30 -6.07
CA GLY A 161 14.11 10.29 -5.71
C GLY A 161 14.76 8.92 -5.91
N SER A 162 15.36 8.39 -4.83
CA SER A 162 16.14 7.15 -4.79
C SER A 162 15.30 5.87 -4.80
N ASP A 163 13.98 5.97 -4.95
CA ASP A 163 13.11 4.78 -5.01
C ASP A 163 13.41 3.95 -6.25
N THR A 164 13.11 2.67 -6.17
CA THR A 164 13.35 1.69 -7.23
C THR A 164 12.10 0.84 -7.48
N VAL A 165 11.92 0.36 -8.70
CA VAL A 165 10.93 -0.69 -8.98
C VAL A 165 11.40 -2.02 -8.37
N ALA A 166 12.67 -2.39 -8.56
CA ALA A 166 13.30 -3.51 -7.86
C ALA A 166 13.14 -3.38 -6.33
N ILE A 167 13.04 -4.53 -5.66
CA ILE A 167 13.15 -4.61 -4.20
C ILE A 167 14.62 -4.34 -3.82
N PRO A 168 14.92 -3.38 -2.94
CA PRO A 168 16.29 -3.10 -2.53
C PRO A 168 16.94 -4.31 -1.86
N LYS A 169 18.11 -4.71 -2.38
CA LYS A 169 18.91 -5.83 -1.86
C LYS A 169 20.21 -5.35 -1.24
N SER A 170 20.12 -4.66 -0.11
CA SER A 170 21.29 -4.27 0.68
C SER A 170 21.20 -4.77 2.13
N PRO A 171 22.27 -5.34 2.71
CA PRO A 171 22.29 -5.72 4.13
C PRO A 171 22.21 -4.51 5.09
N THR A 172 22.41 -3.30 4.56
CA THR A 172 22.20 -2.05 5.31
C THR A 172 20.71 -1.72 5.47
N CYS A 173 19.83 -2.28 4.64
CA CYS A 173 18.40 -2.15 4.83
C CYS A 173 17.99 -2.90 6.09
N LYS A 174 17.21 -2.22 6.91
CA LYS A 174 16.54 -2.76 8.10
C LYS A 174 15.05 -2.89 7.86
N MET A 175 14.48 -2.00 7.06
CA MET A 175 13.14 -2.16 6.51
C MET A 175 13.11 -1.86 5.02
N ILE A 176 12.12 -2.40 4.32
CA ILE A 176 11.79 -2.05 2.94
C ILE A 176 10.39 -1.48 2.94
N ARG A 177 10.24 -0.23 2.52
CA ARG A 177 8.92 0.33 2.24
C ARG A 177 8.53 -0.04 0.82
N GLN A 178 7.36 -0.62 0.66
CA GLN A 178 6.70 -0.82 -0.62
C GLN A 178 5.56 0.18 -0.73
N THR A 179 5.40 0.79 -1.90
CA THR A 179 4.29 1.68 -2.20
C THR A 179 3.61 1.25 -3.48
N ILE A 180 2.27 1.19 -3.45
CA ILE A 180 1.42 0.89 -4.59
C ILE A 180 0.39 2.00 -4.71
N ILE A 181 0.43 2.73 -5.81
CA ILE A 181 -0.45 3.86 -6.09
C ILE A 181 -1.43 3.45 -7.17
N PHE A 182 -2.72 3.66 -6.91
CA PHE A 182 -3.78 3.29 -7.84
C PHE A 182 -4.10 4.40 -8.83
N PRO A 183 -4.69 4.04 -9.99
CA PRO A 183 -5.38 4.97 -10.87
C PRO A 183 -6.36 5.88 -10.12
N ALA A 184 -6.45 7.15 -10.51
CA ALA A 184 -7.28 8.15 -9.83
C ALA A 184 -8.31 8.82 -10.77
N CYS A 185 -8.53 8.24 -11.94
CA CYS A 185 -9.47 8.72 -12.94
C CYS A 185 -10.39 7.57 -13.36
N TRP A 186 -11.68 7.82 -13.37
CA TRP A 186 -12.72 6.83 -13.65
C TRP A 186 -13.54 7.20 -14.89
N ASP A 187 -13.95 6.20 -15.66
CA ASP A 187 -14.79 6.38 -16.87
C ASP A 187 -16.19 6.92 -16.58
N GLY A 188 -16.60 6.95 -15.30
CA GLY A 188 -17.89 7.47 -14.85
C GLY A 188 -19.07 6.52 -15.08
N LYS A 189 -18.80 5.28 -15.51
CA LYS A 189 -19.81 4.32 -15.94
C LYS A 189 -19.62 2.94 -15.32
N ASN A 190 -18.44 2.35 -15.43
CA ASN A 190 -18.22 0.95 -15.08
C ASN A 190 -17.59 0.87 -13.69
N LEU A 191 -18.26 0.21 -12.74
CA LEU A 191 -17.71 -0.02 -11.41
C LEU A 191 -16.53 -1.01 -11.43
N ASP A 192 -16.47 -1.82 -12.48
CA ASP A 192 -15.42 -2.79 -12.71
C ASP A 192 -15.33 -3.09 -14.20
N SER A 193 -14.17 -3.52 -14.67
CA SER A 193 -13.94 -4.03 -16.03
C SER A 193 -13.50 -5.49 -15.95
N VAL A 194 -13.59 -6.24 -17.06
CA VAL A 194 -13.20 -7.67 -17.08
C VAL A 194 -11.75 -7.87 -16.64
N ASP A 195 -10.88 -6.90 -16.92
CA ASP A 195 -9.48 -6.91 -16.53
C ASP A 195 -9.20 -6.09 -15.25
N HIS A 196 -10.24 -5.55 -14.62
CA HIS A 196 -10.17 -4.71 -13.41
C HIS A 196 -9.30 -3.44 -13.54
N LYS A 197 -8.94 -3.05 -14.77
CA LYS A 197 -8.00 -1.97 -15.07
C LYS A 197 -8.52 -0.97 -16.09
N THR A 198 -9.22 -1.40 -17.14
CA THR A 198 -9.61 -0.51 -18.26
C THR A 198 -10.73 0.49 -17.96
N HIS A 199 -11.46 0.34 -16.86
CA HIS A 199 -12.45 1.34 -16.42
C HIS A 199 -11.83 2.48 -15.60
N VAL A 200 -10.54 2.40 -15.27
CA VAL A 200 -9.77 3.44 -14.57
C VAL A 200 -8.50 3.81 -15.33
N ALA A 201 -7.97 4.99 -15.07
CA ALA A 201 -6.73 5.47 -15.67
C ALA A 201 -5.88 6.29 -14.69
N TYR A 202 -4.56 6.22 -14.88
CA TYR A 202 -3.65 7.19 -14.28
C TYR A 202 -3.82 8.55 -14.98
N GLY A 203 -3.82 9.62 -14.19
CA GLY A 203 -3.88 10.98 -14.74
C GLY A 203 -2.55 11.43 -15.35
N THR A 204 -2.59 12.52 -16.09
CA THR A 204 -1.43 13.12 -16.78
C THR A 204 -1.19 14.56 -16.30
N GLY A 205 -0.01 15.12 -16.60
CA GLY A 205 0.22 16.57 -16.43
C GLY A 205 0.19 17.09 -14.98
N GLY A 206 0.52 16.24 -14.00
CA GLY A 206 0.75 16.61 -12.60
C GLY A 206 2.06 16.02 -12.07
N PHE A 207 2.39 16.27 -10.79
CA PHE A 207 3.46 15.52 -10.13
C PHE A 207 3.03 14.04 -10.04
N GLY A 208 3.80 13.11 -10.60
CA GLY A 208 3.55 11.67 -10.40
C GLY A 208 3.62 11.28 -8.92
N GLY A 209 3.32 10.03 -8.59
CA GLY A 209 3.35 9.58 -7.20
C GLY A 209 2.09 9.91 -6.40
N ALA A 210 2.27 10.02 -5.08
CA ALA A 210 1.23 10.24 -4.08
C ALA A 210 0.77 11.72 -4.01
N SER A 211 0.24 12.24 -5.11
CA SER A 211 -0.11 13.66 -5.29
C SER A 211 -1.61 13.92 -5.51
N GLY A 212 -2.43 12.87 -5.47
CA GLY A 212 -3.83 12.92 -5.86
C GLY A 212 -4.06 12.76 -7.37
N GLY A 213 -3.06 12.27 -8.13
CA GLY A 213 -3.26 11.63 -9.43
C GLY A 213 -3.48 12.53 -10.66
N GLY A 214 -3.02 13.79 -10.65
CA GLY A 214 -2.93 14.64 -11.86
C GLY A 214 -4.25 14.97 -12.59
N ASN A 215 -4.18 15.34 -13.87
CA ASN A 215 -5.36 15.65 -14.69
C ASN A 215 -5.92 14.40 -15.35
N CYS A 216 -7.24 14.22 -15.26
CA CYS A 216 -7.87 13.06 -15.85
C CYS A 216 -8.01 13.16 -17.38
N PRO A 217 -7.75 12.07 -18.12
CA PRO A 217 -7.97 12.05 -19.56
C PRO A 217 -9.48 12.11 -19.86
N THR A 218 -9.82 12.53 -21.08
CA THR A 218 -11.22 12.64 -21.51
C THR A 218 -11.97 11.31 -21.53
N SER A 219 -11.24 10.19 -21.65
CA SER A 219 -11.82 8.83 -21.55
C SER A 219 -12.21 8.45 -20.12
N HIS A 220 -11.62 9.09 -19.11
CA HIS A 220 -11.84 8.81 -17.69
C HIS A 220 -12.08 10.10 -16.90
N PRO A 221 -13.15 10.85 -17.20
CA PRO A 221 -13.28 12.24 -16.76
C PRO A 221 -13.59 12.40 -15.27
N VAL A 222 -13.97 11.34 -14.55
CA VAL A 222 -14.37 11.44 -13.15
C VAL A 222 -13.15 11.30 -12.25
N LYS A 223 -12.89 12.35 -11.46
CA LYS A 223 -11.76 12.38 -10.51
C LYS A 223 -12.08 11.57 -9.27
N LEU A 224 -11.26 10.56 -8.96
CA LEU A 224 -11.34 9.78 -7.74
C LEU A 224 -10.34 10.31 -6.69
N PRO A 225 -10.59 10.13 -5.38
CA PRO A 225 -9.52 10.24 -4.40
C PRO A 225 -8.49 9.15 -4.67
N GLN A 226 -7.20 9.52 -4.79
CA GLN A 226 -6.15 8.57 -5.14
C GLN A 226 -5.93 7.61 -3.96
N VAL A 227 -6.13 6.32 -4.21
CA VAL A 227 -5.81 5.26 -3.26
C VAL A 227 -4.32 4.95 -3.36
N MET A 228 -3.66 4.82 -2.21
CA MET A 228 -2.30 4.33 -2.13
C MET A 228 -2.17 3.36 -0.95
N PHE A 229 -1.49 2.24 -1.20
CA PHE A 229 -1.04 1.32 -0.16
C PHE A 229 0.42 1.58 0.15
N GLU A 230 0.76 1.56 1.43
CA GLU A 230 2.14 1.63 1.90
C GLU A 230 2.38 0.50 2.89
N LEU A 231 3.38 -0.33 2.62
CA LEU A 231 3.74 -1.50 3.42
C LEU A 231 5.17 -1.36 3.90
N MET A 232 5.43 -1.75 5.15
CA MET A 232 6.76 -1.78 5.73
C MET A 232 7.15 -3.22 6.03
N TRP A 233 8.19 -3.70 5.37
CA TRP A 233 8.73 -5.04 5.51
C TRP A 233 9.97 -5.00 6.40
N ASN A 234 9.96 -5.70 7.54
CA ASN A 234 11.12 -5.79 8.41
C ASN A 234 12.11 -6.83 7.86
N VAL A 235 13.29 -6.38 7.45
CA VAL A 235 14.32 -7.22 6.85
C VAL A 235 15.55 -7.40 7.75
N THR A 236 15.47 -7.02 9.04
CA THR A 236 16.62 -7.08 9.96
C THR A 236 17.21 -8.48 10.10
N GLU A 237 16.36 -9.50 10.11
CA GLU A 237 16.75 -10.91 10.26
C GLU A 237 17.46 -11.47 9.01
N PHE A 238 17.35 -10.79 7.87
CA PHE A 238 17.89 -11.23 6.58
C PHE A 238 19.15 -10.44 6.17
N SER A 239 19.79 -9.74 7.12
CA SER A 239 20.95 -8.89 6.84
C SER A 239 22.27 -9.65 6.68
N ASP A 240 22.34 -10.94 7.07
CA ASP A 240 23.51 -11.77 6.82
C ASP A 240 23.56 -12.22 5.36
N GLN A 241 24.48 -11.62 4.59
CA GLN A 241 24.71 -11.98 3.19
C GLN A 241 25.19 -13.43 3.01
N GLY A 242 25.71 -14.07 4.06
CA GLY A 242 26.06 -15.49 4.05
C GLY A 242 24.85 -16.42 3.87
N LEU A 243 23.63 -15.92 4.06
CA LEU A 243 22.37 -16.64 3.79
C LEU A 243 21.82 -16.38 2.38
N TRP A 244 22.33 -15.40 1.65
CA TRP A 244 21.74 -14.95 0.38
C TRP A 244 22.09 -15.90 -0.78
N PRO A 245 21.27 -15.97 -1.84
CA PRO A 245 21.53 -16.82 -2.99
C PRO A 245 22.93 -16.64 -3.57
N SER A 246 23.67 -17.74 -3.70
CA SER A 246 25.05 -17.73 -4.19
C SER A 246 25.17 -17.54 -5.70
N ASP A 247 24.06 -17.70 -6.43
CA ASP A 247 23.96 -17.47 -7.87
C ASP A 247 23.74 -16.00 -8.25
N GLY A 248 23.61 -15.12 -7.26
CA GLY A 248 23.37 -13.69 -7.46
C GLY A 248 21.91 -13.32 -7.72
N SER A 249 20.98 -14.28 -7.65
CA SER A 249 19.54 -14.02 -7.71
C SER A 249 19.07 -13.13 -6.55
N ASP A 250 17.92 -12.48 -6.73
CA ASP A 250 17.38 -11.57 -5.73
C ASP A 250 16.90 -12.36 -4.50
N PRO A 251 17.33 -11.97 -3.28
CA PRO A 251 16.93 -12.66 -2.07
C PRO A 251 15.49 -12.34 -1.65
N PHE A 252 14.91 -11.22 -2.12
CA PHE A 252 13.56 -10.81 -1.76
C PHE A 252 12.66 -10.89 -2.98
N ILE A 253 11.55 -11.61 -2.82
CA ILE A 253 10.56 -11.89 -3.87
C ILE A 253 9.16 -11.84 -3.27
N TYR A 254 8.15 -11.72 -4.11
CA TYR A 254 6.75 -11.90 -3.71
C TYR A 254 6.30 -13.36 -3.84
N SER A 255 5.13 -13.68 -3.28
CA SER A 255 4.54 -15.03 -3.22
C SER A 255 4.36 -15.76 -4.56
N MET A 256 4.47 -15.06 -5.68
CA MET A 256 4.44 -15.59 -7.06
C MET A 256 5.83 -15.86 -7.65
N ASP A 257 6.87 -15.94 -6.82
CA ASP A 257 8.28 -16.17 -7.19
C ASP A 257 8.87 -15.10 -8.13
N LEU A 258 8.42 -13.85 -7.97
CA LEU A 258 8.87 -12.71 -8.78
C LEU A 258 9.31 -11.52 -7.92
N GLY A 259 10.17 -10.68 -8.49
CA GLY A 259 10.74 -9.51 -7.83
C GLY A 259 9.83 -8.28 -7.80
N GLY A 260 10.45 -7.11 -7.63
CA GLY A 260 9.75 -5.84 -7.39
C GLY A 260 8.75 -5.40 -8.47
N SER A 261 9.01 -5.74 -9.73
CA SER A 261 8.12 -5.41 -10.85
C SER A 261 6.76 -6.12 -10.79
N ALA A 262 6.66 -7.23 -10.05
CA ALA A 262 5.42 -7.97 -9.87
C ALA A 262 4.55 -7.45 -8.71
N ALA A 263 5.02 -6.43 -7.97
CA ALA A 263 4.22 -5.81 -6.91
C ALA A 263 2.89 -5.29 -7.49
N HIS A 264 1.80 -5.64 -6.82
CA HIS A 264 0.45 -5.24 -7.20
C HIS A 264 -0.45 -5.20 -5.97
N GLY A 265 -1.56 -4.49 -6.11
CA GLY A 265 -2.55 -4.35 -5.09
C GLY A 265 -3.95 -4.39 -5.67
N ASP A 266 -4.85 -4.97 -4.89
CA ASP A 266 -6.25 -5.16 -5.22
C ASP A 266 -7.10 -4.33 -4.28
N TYR A 267 -8.00 -3.55 -4.86
CA TYR A 267 -8.89 -2.69 -4.10
C TYR A 267 -10.34 -3.06 -4.40
N VAL A 268 -11.09 -3.39 -3.36
CA VAL A 268 -12.56 -3.55 -3.41
C VAL A 268 -13.18 -2.55 -2.46
N PHE A 269 -13.98 -1.63 -3.00
CA PHE A 269 -14.61 -0.58 -2.21
C PHE A 269 -15.67 -1.15 -1.25
N GLY A 270 -15.56 -0.77 0.02
CA GLY A 270 -16.47 -1.22 1.08
C GLY A 270 -16.81 -0.17 2.14
N TRP A 271 -16.52 1.12 1.91
CA TRP A 271 -16.91 2.15 2.88
C TRP A 271 -18.43 2.16 3.09
N LYS A 272 -18.84 2.36 4.34
CA LYS A 272 -20.23 2.36 4.76
C LYS A 272 -20.96 3.58 4.21
N ASP A 273 -22.09 3.36 3.56
CA ASP A 273 -22.95 4.41 3.01
C ASP A 273 -22.14 5.42 2.14
N ASP A 274 -22.31 6.72 2.38
CA ASP A 274 -21.63 7.84 1.70
C ASP A 274 -20.48 8.45 2.55
N THR A 275 -20.03 7.74 3.59
CA THR A 275 -19.04 8.25 4.58
C THR A 275 -17.74 8.72 3.94
N LEU A 276 -17.21 7.98 2.96
CA LEU A 276 -16.00 8.40 2.24
C LEU A 276 -16.22 9.68 1.44
N GLN A 277 -17.36 9.84 0.75
CA GLN A 277 -17.66 11.08 0.02
C GLN A 277 -17.72 12.27 0.98
N ARG A 278 -18.43 12.12 2.11
CA ARG A 278 -18.46 13.16 3.14
C ARG A 278 -17.07 13.45 3.67
N ALA A 279 -16.22 12.44 3.85
CA ALA A 279 -14.86 12.64 4.33
C ALA A 279 -14.01 13.47 3.34
N MET A 280 -14.13 13.21 2.04
CA MET A 280 -13.48 14.00 1.00
C MET A 280 -14.02 15.44 0.95
N ASP A 281 -15.33 15.62 1.05
CA ASP A 281 -15.98 16.93 1.00
C ASP A 281 -15.68 17.80 2.24
N GLN A 282 -15.52 17.17 3.41
CA GLN A 282 -15.20 17.84 4.68
C GLN A 282 -13.71 18.04 4.90
N GLY A 283 -12.85 17.55 4.00
CA GLY A 283 -11.40 17.66 4.15
C GLY A 283 -10.88 16.94 5.40
N CYS A 284 -11.46 15.78 5.73
CA CYS A 284 -10.98 14.95 6.83
C CYS A 284 -9.51 14.56 6.59
N ASN A 285 -8.73 14.49 7.67
CA ASN A 285 -7.29 14.40 7.57
C ASN A 285 -6.70 13.41 8.58
N LEU A 286 -5.73 12.63 8.10
CA LEU A 286 -5.00 11.60 8.84
C LEU A 286 -5.94 10.57 9.49
N ASN A 287 -5.51 9.99 10.62
CA ASN A 287 -6.17 8.88 11.29
C ASN A 287 -6.92 9.33 12.55
N HIS A 288 -7.89 10.23 12.39
CA HIS A 288 -8.64 10.81 13.50
C HIS A 288 -10.13 10.90 13.20
N ASP A 289 -10.94 10.98 14.25
CA ASP A 289 -12.36 11.28 14.13
C ASP A 289 -12.60 12.50 13.25
N CYS A 290 -13.64 12.41 12.42
CA CYS A 290 -14.10 13.52 11.61
C CYS A 290 -15.63 13.61 11.71
N ALA A 291 -16.08 14.34 12.74
CA ALA A 291 -17.50 14.45 13.07
C ALA A 291 -18.36 14.96 11.90
N GLY A 292 -17.84 15.88 11.08
CA GLY A 292 -18.54 16.40 9.90
C GLY A 292 -18.83 15.35 8.83
N ALA A 293 -18.08 14.25 8.80
CA ALA A 293 -18.28 13.13 7.89
C ALA A 293 -18.95 11.91 8.56
N GLY A 294 -19.06 11.91 9.88
CA GLY A 294 -19.45 10.75 10.68
C GLY A 294 -18.39 9.64 10.65
N LEU A 295 -17.11 10.02 10.61
CA LEU A 295 -15.97 9.12 10.58
C LEU A 295 -15.45 8.90 12.01
N HIS A 296 -15.32 7.65 12.44
CA HIS A 296 -14.90 7.30 13.78
C HIS A 296 -13.64 6.45 13.77
N TYR A 297 -12.61 6.94 14.46
CA TYR A 297 -11.41 6.22 14.79
C TYR A 297 -11.70 5.20 15.91
N GLN A 298 -11.18 3.99 15.75
CA GLN A 298 -11.16 2.98 16.80
C GLN A 298 -9.73 2.71 17.28
N ALA A 299 -9.59 2.40 18.57
CA ALA A 299 -8.28 2.17 19.18
C ALA A 299 -7.56 0.95 18.58
N PRO A 300 -6.21 0.92 18.61
CA PRO A 300 -5.42 -0.16 18.02
C PRO A 300 -5.81 -1.55 18.49
N GLU A 301 -6.17 -1.70 19.75
CA GLU A 301 -6.54 -3.00 20.32
C GLU A 301 -7.76 -3.62 19.63
N LEU A 302 -8.67 -2.80 19.09
CA LEU A 302 -9.90 -3.27 18.44
C LEU A 302 -9.62 -3.75 17.01
N TYR A 303 -8.97 -2.93 16.19
CA TYR A 303 -8.72 -3.30 14.80
C TYR A 303 -7.58 -4.33 14.65
N ASN A 304 -6.61 -4.36 15.58
CA ASN A 304 -5.58 -5.40 15.62
C ASN A 304 -6.14 -6.78 16.01
N ALA A 305 -7.27 -6.80 16.74
CA ALA A 305 -7.94 -8.04 17.12
C ALA A 305 -8.84 -8.60 16.00
N CYS A 306 -9.18 -7.79 14.99
CA CYS A 306 -10.00 -8.22 13.86
C CYS A 306 -9.16 -9.10 12.92
N THR A 307 -9.25 -10.41 13.15
CA THR A 307 -8.55 -11.44 12.37
C THR A 307 -9.54 -12.53 11.98
N ILE A 308 -9.24 -13.24 10.89
CA ILE A 308 -9.98 -14.44 10.48
C ILE A 308 -9.02 -15.61 10.29
N PRO A 309 -9.47 -16.86 10.48
CA PRO A 309 -8.65 -18.01 10.11
C PRO A 309 -8.43 -18.06 8.59
N GLN A 310 -7.34 -18.70 8.17
CA GLN A 310 -7.11 -19.03 6.76
C GLN A 310 -8.26 -19.88 6.21
N GLN A 311 -8.76 -19.50 5.04
CA GLN A 311 -9.68 -20.29 4.24
C GLN A 311 -8.97 -21.49 3.62
N ALA A 312 -7.70 -21.33 3.24
CA ALA A 312 -6.79 -22.41 2.84
C ALA A 312 -5.67 -22.57 3.90
N PRO A 313 -5.88 -23.37 4.96
CA PRO A 313 -4.86 -23.54 6.01
C PRO A 313 -3.54 -24.08 5.46
N GLU A 314 -2.45 -23.33 5.67
CA GLU A 314 -1.09 -23.74 5.32
C GLU A 314 -0.04 -23.05 6.21
N GLU A 315 1.12 -23.67 6.35
CA GLU A 315 2.28 -23.07 7.00
C GLU A 315 2.79 -21.91 6.13
N VAL A 316 2.65 -20.68 6.63
CA VAL A 316 3.11 -19.44 5.95
C VAL A 316 4.26 -18.76 6.69
N ASP A 317 4.70 -19.34 7.81
CA ASP A 317 5.74 -18.82 8.69
C ASP A 317 6.86 -19.83 8.89
N GLY A 318 8.02 -19.33 9.35
CA GLY A 318 9.22 -20.15 9.48
C GLY A 318 9.89 -20.43 8.13
N TRP A 319 10.81 -21.41 8.12
CA TRP A 319 11.53 -21.84 6.92
C TRP A 319 10.71 -22.85 6.12
N LEU A 320 10.34 -22.45 4.91
CA LEU A 320 9.53 -23.21 3.97
C LEU A 320 10.40 -23.78 2.85
N GLN A 321 10.14 -25.01 2.41
CA GLN A 321 10.85 -25.63 1.29
C GLN A 321 10.38 -25.12 -0.08
N GLY A 322 9.26 -24.41 -0.12
CA GLY A 322 8.69 -23.81 -1.31
C GLY A 322 7.77 -22.67 -0.92
N LEU A 323 7.53 -21.74 -1.84
CA LEU A 323 6.57 -20.67 -1.60
C LEU A 323 5.18 -21.25 -1.38
N PRO A 324 4.44 -20.74 -0.38
CA PRO A 324 2.99 -20.83 -0.37
C PRO A 324 2.50 -20.29 -1.71
N MET A 325 1.86 -21.15 -2.50
CA MET A 325 1.41 -20.86 -3.88
C MET A 325 2.46 -20.89 -5.02
N GLY A 326 3.21 -21.97 -5.22
CA GLY A 326 3.86 -22.16 -6.53
C GLY A 326 4.94 -23.22 -6.72
N GLY A 327 5.43 -23.88 -5.67
CA GLY A 327 6.24 -25.08 -5.86
C GLY A 327 5.37 -26.27 -6.23
N SER A 328 5.75 -27.07 -7.23
CA SER A 328 5.14 -28.39 -7.43
C SER A 328 5.18 -29.13 -6.09
N ILE A 329 4.01 -29.51 -5.57
CA ILE A 329 3.92 -30.42 -4.42
C ILE A 329 4.44 -31.78 -4.91
N VAL A 330 5.76 -31.94 -4.93
CA VAL A 330 6.37 -33.27 -4.95
C VAL A 330 6.27 -33.75 -3.52
N LYS A 331 5.23 -34.54 -3.25
CA LYS A 331 5.27 -35.48 -2.12
C LYS A 331 6.53 -36.32 -2.30
N VAL A 332 7.44 -36.27 -1.33
CA VAL A 332 8.34 -37.40 -1.07
C VAL A 332 7.56 -38.41 -0.25
#